data_AF-A0A3L9I894-F1
#
_entry.id   AF-A0A3L9I894-F1
#
_cell.length_a   1.000
_cell.length_b   1.000
_cell.length_c   1.000
_cell.angle_alpha   90.00
_cell.angle_beta   90.00
_cell.angle_gamma   90.00
#
_symmetry.space_group_name_H-M   'P 1'
#
loop_
_entity.id
_entity.type
_entity.pdbx_description
1 polymer ?
#
loop_
_entity_poly.entity_id
_entity_poly.type
_entity_poly.pdbx_seq_one_letter_code
_entity_poly.pdbx_strand_id
1 'polypeptide(L)' 'MRRLLSVAPVLLWLITPLAFAQLPGITSQPLPGGGQSWSLPVQTLVFITSLTFIPAILLMMTSFTRII' A
#
# COMPACT_ATOMS: atom_id res chain seq x y z
N MET A 1 -43.72 -11.76 -0.53
CA MET A 1 -42.37 -12.32 -0.27
C MET A 1 -41.41 -12.18 -1.46
N ARG A 2 -41.76 -12.61 -2.67
CA ARG A 2 -40.90 -12.48 -3.89
C ARG A 2 -40.48 -11.04 -4.24
N ARG A 3 -41.39 -10.05 -4.10
CA ARG A 3 -41.06 -8.62 -4.36
C ARG A 3 -40.04 -8.03 -3.38
N LEU A 4 -39.98 -8.55 -2.16
CA LEU A 4 -39.01 -8.09 -1.14
C LEU A 4 -37.59 -8.56 -1.49
N LEU A 5 -37.48 -9.79 -2.02
CA LEU A 5 -36.21 -10.35 -2.49
C LEU A 5 -35.64 -9.59 -3.71
N SER A 6 -36.50 -9.06 -4.58
CA SER A 6 -36.07 -8.28 -5.75
C SER A 6 -35.52 -6.89 -5.40
N VAL A 7 -35.89 -6.31 -4.25
CA VAL A 7 -35.43 -4.96 -3.82
C VAL A 7 -34.16 -5.03 -2.96
N ALA A 8 -33.90 -6.19 -2.35
CA ALA A 8 -32.71 -6.43 -1.53
C ALA A 8 -31.36 -6.03 -2.17
N PRO A 9 -31.04 -6.35 -3.45
CA PRO A 9 -29.74 -6.00 -4.03
C PRO A 9 -29.56 -4.49 -4.23
N VAL A 10 -30.64 -3.76 -4.57
CA VAL A 10 -30.61 -2.30 -4.74
C VAL A 10 -30.40 -1.61 -3.40
N LEU A 11 -31.06 -2.13 -2.35
CA LEU A 11 -30.89 -1.63 -1.00
C LEU A 11 -29.47 -1.89 -0.47
N LEU A 12 -28.91 -3.07 -0.74
CA LEU A 12 -27.53 -3.41 -0.40
C LEU A 12 -26.52 -2.47 -1.09
N TRP A 13 -26.75 -2.14 -2.36
CA TRP A 13 -25.88 -1.23 -3.11
C TRP A 13 -25.92 0.22 -2.60
N LEU A 14 -27.06 0.66 -2.04
CA LEU A 14 -27.19 1.99 -1.44
C LEU A 14 -26.50 2.10 -0.07
N ILE A 15 -26.31 0.97 0.63
CA ILE A 15 -25.77 0.94 2.00
C ILE A 15 -24.27 0.62 2.00
N THR A 16 -23.70 0.13 0.89
CA THR A 16 -22.26 -0.15 0.83
C THR A 16 -21.44 1.13 1.04
N PRO A 17 -20.65 1.23 2.12
CA PRO A 17 -19.76 2.36 2.31
C PRO A 17 -18.72 2.37 1.20
N LEU A 18 -18.32 3.57 0.76
CA LEU A 18 -17.19 3.76 -0.14
C LEU A 18 -15.92 3.26 0.58
N ALA A 19 -15.51 2.04 0.27
CA ALA A 19 -14.28 1.46 0.79
C ALA A 19 -13.10 2.11 0.06
N PHE A 20 -12.52 3.14 0.66
CA PHE A 20 -11.23 3.66 0.23
C PHE A 20 -10.16 2.67 0.67
N ALA A 21 -9.45 2.07 -0.30
CA ALA A 21 -8.28 1.24 -0.04
C ALA A 21 -7.11 2.13 0.44
N GLN A 22 -7.20 2.61 1.68
CA GLN A 22 -6.18 3.47 2.26
C GLN A 22 -5.13 2.61 2.95
N LEU A 23 -3.93 2.58 2.36
CA LEU A 23 -2.79 1.90 2.95
C LEU A 23 -2.33 2.69 4.18
N PRO A 24 -2.24 2.07 5.38
CA PRO A 24 -1.75 2.75 6.58
C PRO A 24 -0.36 3.34 6.33
N GLY A 25 -0.21 4.64 6.58
CA GLY A 25 1.06 5.35 6.38
C GLY A 25 1.29 5.85 4.95
N ILE A 26 0.38 5.70 4.01
CA ILE A 26 0.45 6.41 2.73
C ILE A 26 -0.55 7.55 2.76
N THR A 27 -0.06 8.79 2.67
CA THR A 27 -0.93 9.97 2.55
C THR A 27 -0.92 10.47 1.12
N SER A 28 -2.11 10.57 0.52
CA SER A 28 -2.30 11.22 -0.77
C SER A 28 -2.98 12.58 -0.58
N GLN A 29 -2.33 13.64 -1.05
CA GLN A 29 -2.95 14.97 -1.10
C GLN A 29 -3.27 15.31 -2.57
N PRO A 30 -4.54 15.58 -2.92
CA PRO A 30 -4.88 15.99 -4.26
C PRO A 30 -4.26 17.36 -4.58
N LEU A 31 -3.65 17.49 -5.75
CA LEU A 31 -3.07 18.72 -6.28
C LEU A 31 -4.01 19.37 -7.31
N PRO A 32 -4.00 20.70 -7.45
CA PRO A 32 -4.71 21.37 -8.54
C PRO A 32 -4.27 20.80 -9.89
N GLY A 33 -5.22 20.43 -10.75
CA GLY A 33 -4.93 19.79 -12.05
C GLY A 33 -5.03 18.27 -12.07
N GLY A 34 -5.56 17.64 -11.02
CA GLY A 34 -5.82 16.18 -11.00
C GLY A 34 -4.62 15.32 -10.61
N GLY A 35 -3.52 15.93 -10.18
CA GLY A 35 -2.38 15.22 -9.61
C GLY A 35 -2.63 14.76 -8.18
N GLN A 36 -1.82 13.80 -7.71
CA GLN A 36 -1.80 13.35 -6.31
C GLN A 36 -0.36 13.41 -5.79
N SER A 37 -0.15 14.12 -4.69
CA SER A 37 1.11 14.11 -3.93
C SER A 37 1.08 12.94 -2.96
N TRP A 38 2.11 12.10 -2.98
CA TRP A 38 2.22 10.91 -2.14
C TRP A 38 3.35 11.09 -1.15
N SER A 39 3.06 10.93 0.15
CA SER A 39 4.09 10.95 1.19
C SER A 39 4.13 9.61 1.93
N LEU A 40 5.35 9.14 2.21
CA LEU A 40 5.62 7.95 3.00
C LEU A 40 6.45 8.32 4.24
N PRO A 41 6.20 7.67 5.41
CA PRO A 41 7.02 7.82 6.59
C PRO A 41 8.48 7.49 6.31
N VAL A 42 9.39 8.30 6.89
CA VAL A 42 10.84 8.08 6.79
C VAL A 42 11.23 6.69 7.30
N GLN A 43 10.54 6.18 8.33
CA GLN A 43 10.75 4.82 8.83
C GLN A 43 10.54 3.76 7.73
N THR A 44 9.48 3.89 6.93
CA THR A 44 9.21 2.97 5.81
C THR A 44 10.25 3.10 4.71
N LEU A 45 10.69 4.34 4.41
CA LEU A 45 11.76 4.56 3.45
C LEU A 45 13.07 3.89 3.88
N VAL A 46 13.46 4.07 5.14
CA VAL A 46 14.67 3.43 5.71
C VAL A 46 14.52 1.91 5.72
N PHE A 47 13.34 1.39 6.03
CA PHE A 47 13.07 -0.06 6.03
C PHE A 47 13.19 -0.67 4.64
N ILE A 48 12.56 -0.08 3.61
CA ILE A 48 12.67 -0.58 2.23
C ILE A 48 14.11 -0.46 1.74
N THR A 49 14.77 0.65 2.05
CA THR A 49 16.18 0.88 1.70
C THR A 49 17.06 -0.20 2.32
N SER A 50 16.93 -0.46 3.62
CA SER A 50 17.74 -1.50 4.28
C SER A 50 17.49 -2.88 3.70
N LEU A 51 16.23 -3.22 3.34
CA LEU A 51 15.89 -4.48 2.69
C LEU A 51 16.65 -4.69 1.37
N THR A 52 16.89 -3.62 0.58
CA THR A 52 17.72 -3.71 -0.63
C THR A 52 19.20 -3.97 -0.35
N PHE A 53 19.70 -3.57 0.82
CA PHE A 53 21.10 -3.74 1.20
C PHE A 53 21.39 -5.05 1.95
N ILE A 54 20.39 -5.70 2.55
CA ILE A 54 20.56 -6.96 3.29
C ILE A 54 21.41 -7.98 2.50
N PRO A 55 21.13 -8.27 1.20
CA PRO A 55 21.91 -9.27 0.47
C PRO A 55 23.38 -8.88 0.34
N ALA A 56 23.66 -7.64 -0.06
CA ALA A 56 25.03 -7.14 -0.22
C ALA A 56 25.80 -7.19 1.11
N ILE A 57 25.16 -6.78 2.21
CA ILE A 57 25.76 -6.80 3.54
C ILE A 57 26.09 -8.24 3.94
N LEU A 58 25.17 -9.19 3.74
CA LEU A 58 25.42 -10.61 4.05
C LEU A 58 26.59 -11.19 3.24
N LEU A 59 26.71 -10.82 1.97
CA LEU A 59 27.86 -11.23 1.15
C LEU A 59 29.16 -10.58 1.63
N MET A 60 29.15 -9.31 2.02
CA MET A 60 30.33 -8.59 2.53
C MET A 60 30.79 -9.05 3.91
N MET A 61 29.87 -9.47 4.78
CA MET A 61 30.18 -9.98 6.11
C MET A 61 30.67 -11.43 6.12
N THR A 62 30.56 -12.13 4.98
CA THR A 62 31.00 -13.52 4.83
C THR A 62 32.21 -13.62 3.91
N SER A 63 32.85 -14.79 3.90
CA SER A 63 34.00 -15.09 3.02
C SER A 63 33.64 -15.05 1.53
N PHE A 64 32.37 -14.87 1.17
CA PHE A 64 31.91 -14.84 -0.22
C PHE A 64 32.69 -13.83 -1.07
N THR A 65 33.00 -12.66 -0.51
CA THR A 65 33.80 -11.62 -1.19
C THR A 65 35.24 -12.02 -1.50
N ARG A 66 35.82 -13.04 -0.86
CA ARG A 66 37.16 -13.54 -1.20
C ARG A 66 37.18 -14.45 -2.44
N ILE A 67 36.03 -14.94 -2.90
CA ILE A 67 35.92 -15.90 -4.00
C ILE A 67 35.67 -15.20 -5.35
N ILE A 68 35.13 -13.98 -5.33
CA ILE A 68 34.89 -13.14 -6.52
C ILE A 68 36.21 -12.57 -7.02
#